data_AF-A0A2N9NPP9-F1
#
_entry.id   AF-A0A2N9NPP9-F1
#
_cell.length_a   1.000
_cell.length_b   1.000
_cell.length_c   1.000
_cell.angle_alpha   90.00
_cell.angle_beta   90.00
_cell.angle_gamma   90.00
#
_symmetry.space_group_name_H-M   'P 1'
#
loop_
_entity.id
_entity.type
_entity.pdbx_description
1 polymer ?
#
loop_
_entity_poly.entity_id
_entity_poly.type
_entity_poly.pdbx_seq_one_letter_code
_entity_poly.pdbx_strand_id
1 'polypeptide(L)'
;MPTPALLPRDPNSPDEARTPLRLPPRCTPISLLGVDYVHQKTADGGDLYLTHFGAPFWRQLQPENWYAPDWFEAKRERLEGTSTVYRILTRNIGGKAIQLVVKWSRVGEIVPLDTLTINKFIHAEFNSPFEEFSLLMELRKGDVGPPGIRIRTQKPMAIYVPRERLHDWQTGRVEDKIRAKVARHPGIEIDMLRQYVVLFGWIKGLDAVETADYFGLEDKPREEFLARTTSLAMHELWHKGFRVVDMKAQHIILRPNLEWGLLRERNGQPAYALVDYELLERTPEHEQAVRSANRRLYLTHMARRFEAPATSPIPAHLRATNLLGVDYVFGRAESTGGCLWVVGHDPDLFNYFLPERWRRTPKRKLSSRNQVFYTRTKDNINLVWKVSRLGDPPWPTNPEADQAAVQAHGFNSPFEEFAFALELSRTGVRTVYPRAIYMTGRQRQPSVKAADDRRFASLAHLRTPEGEPVLQQDYDYITIWGFWNGPDELLAEDERRSYHAVNARQAFANHKISQNLLDDLMKLKAQRLARCGFVDLNPKPDHLLISFDAEESVVLATDGKPQARLCNFELIRRLPAPNPVSTAS
;
A
#
# COMPACT_ATOMS: atom_id res chain seq x y z
N MET A 1 -27.23 5.96 -66.79
CA MET A 1 -27.18 5.32 -65.44
C MET A 1 -25.86 5.72 -64.79
N PRO A 2 -25.82 6.75 -63.94
CA PRO A 2 -24.57 7.19 -63.32
C PRO A 2 -24.26 6.35 -62.07
N THR A 3 -22.97 6.04 -61.93
CA THR A 3 -22.31 5.28 -60.86
C THR A 3 -22.51 5.96 -59.48
N PRO A 4 -22.80 5.23 -58.39
CA PRO A 4 -22.93 5.84 -57.07
C PRO A 4 -21.56 6.28 -56.54
N ALA A 5 -21.47 7.53 -56.07
CA ALA A 5 -20.31 8.07 -55.41
C ALA A 5 -20.05 7.34 -54.07
N LEU A 6 -18.80 6.88 -53.89
CA LEU A 6 -18.29 6.32 -52.63
C LEU A 6 -18.36 7.38 -51.52
N LEU A 7 -19.08 7.05 -50.44
CA LEU A 7 -19.06 7.80 -49.18
C LEU A 7 -17.62 7.81 -48.60
N PRO A 8 -17.19 8.90 -47.93
CA PRO A 8 -15.88 8.96 -47.30
C PRO A 8 -15.77 7.91 -46.18
N ARG A 9 -14.63 7.21 -46.14
CA ARG A 9 -14.30 6.18 -45.15
C ARG A 9 -14.26 6.75 -43.73
N ASP A 10 -14.79 5.98 -42.78
CA ASP A 10 -14.73 6.23 -41.34
C ASP A 10 -13.27 6.17 -40.83
N PRO A 11 -12.75 7.22 -40.16
CA PRO A 11 -11.38 7.25 -39.64
C PRO A 11 -11.13 6.31 -38.43
N ASN A 12 -12.09 5.44 -38.06
CA ASN A 12 -11.94 4.46 -36.98
C ASN A 12 -11.77 3.00 -37.45
N SER A 13 -11.35 2.74 -38.69
CA SER A 13 -10.99 1.39 -39.12
C SER A 13 -9.67 0.92 -38.49
N PRO A 14 -9.55 -0.32 -37.98
CA PRO A 14 -8.45 -0.74 -37.10
C PRO A 14 -7.16 -1.19 -37.80
N ASP A 15 -6.79 -0.59 -38.94
CA ASP A 15 -5.61 -1.01 -39.72
C ASP A 15 -4.71 0.16 -40.15
N GLU A 16 -4.34 1.01 -39.18
CA GLU A 16 -3.21 1.95 -39.35
C GLU A 16 -2.00 1.49 -38.53
N ALA A 17 -0.91 1.26 -39.25
CA ALA A 17 0.40 0.87 -38.76
C ALA A 17 0.82 1.67 -37.51
N ARG A 18 1.19 0.95 -36.45
CA ARG A 18 1.71 1.48 -35.18
C ARG A 18 2.96 2.33 -35.42
N THR A 19 2.77 3.62 -35.63
CA THR A 19 3.83 4.62 -35.49
C THR A 19 4.28 4.62 -34.02
N PRO A 20 5.58 4.53 -33.70
CA PRO A 20 6.05 4.52 -32.32
C PRO A 20 5.55 5.78 -31.59
N LEU A 21 4.87 5.58 -30.47
CA LEU A 21 4.42 6.67 -29.59
C LEU A 21 5.64 7.53 -29.21
N ARG A 22 5.70 8.76 -29.72
CA ARG A 22 6.63 9.77 -29.21
C ARG A 22 6.13 10.23 -27.84
N LEU A 23 6.68 9.62 -26.80
CA LEU A 23 6.51 10.06 -25.41
C LEU A 23 6.92 11.55 -25.26
N PRO A 24 6.34 12.27 -24.30
CA PRO A 24 6.71 13.65 -24.03
C PRO A 24 8.21 13.76 -23.65
N PRO A 25 8.91 14.82 -24.05
CA PRO A 25 10.29 15.05 -23.62
C PRO A 25 10.35 15.28 -22.10
N ARG A 26 11.37 14.68 -21.43
CA ARG A 26 11.60 14.77 -19.97
C ARG A 26 10.45 14.23 -19.11
N CYS A 27 9.88 13.09 -19.50
CA CYS A 27 8.89 12.40 -18.70
C CYS A 27 9.51 11.33 -17.78
N THR A 28 8.88 11.10 -16.63
CA THR A 28 9.27 10.05 -15.68
C THR A 28 8.13 9.02 -15.60
N PRO A 29 8.39 7.73 -15.87
CA PRO A 29 7.41 6.69 -15.62
C PRO A 29 7.21 6.52 -14.11
N ILE A 30 5.96 6.48 -13.66
CA ILE A 30 5.60 6.27 -12.25
C ILE A 30 4.36 5.39 -12.17
N SER A 31 4.31 4.49 -11.18
CA SER A 31 3.13 3.65 -10.93
C SER A 31 2.54 4.02 -9.58
N LEU A 32 1.27 4.44 -9.56
CA LEU A 32 0.55 4.85 -8.36
C LEU A 32 -0.75 4.06 -8.26
N LEU A 33 -0.94 3.32 -7.16
CA LEU A 33 -2.07 2.40 -6.93
C LEU A 33 -2.31 1.42 -8.09
N GLY A 34 -1.23 0.88 -8.67
CA GLY A 34 -1.32 -0.09 -9.77
C GLY A 34 -1.76 0.54 -11.11
N VAL A 35 -1.77 1.87 -11.21
CA VAL A 35 -1.94 2.57 -12.48
C VAL A 35 -0.61 3.16 -12.91
N ASP A 36 -0.20 2.82 -14.13
CA ASP A 36 1.01 3.38 -14.73
C ASP A 36 0.73 4.72 -15.37
N TYR A 37 1.54 5.70 -14.98
CA TYR A 37 1.52 7.07 -15.47
C TYR A 37 2.85 7.43 -16.14
N VAL A 38 2.73 8.30 -17.12
CA VAL A 38 3.83 9.13 -17.60
C VAL A 38 3.68 10.49 -16.91
N HIS A 39 4.57 10.80 -15.98
CA HIS A 39 4.59 12.08 -15.26
C HIS A 39 5.47 13.09 -15.98
N GLN A 40 5.01 14.33 -16.06
CA GLN A 40 5.78 15.46 -16.56
C GLN A 40 5.42 16.76 -15.85
N LYS A 41 6.38 17.69 -15.78
CA LYS A 41 6.10 19.09 -15.42
C LYS A 41 5.48 19.83 -16.61
N THR A 42 4.48 20.66 -16.32
CA THR A 42 3.84 21.52 -17.32
C THR A 42 4.56 22.87 -17.40
N ALA A 43 4.36 23.63 -18.48
CA ALA A 43 5.04 24.90 -18.71
C ALA A 43 4.73 25.97 -17.64
N ASP A 44 3.56 25.88 -17.03
CA ASP A 44 3.13 26.71 -15.90
C ASP A 44 3.73 26.27 -14.54
N GLY A 45 4.48 25.16 -14.50
CA GLY A 45 5.11 24.61 -13.30
C GLY A 45 4.25 23.58 -12.54
N GLY A 46 3.06 23.23 -13.04
CA GLY A 46 2.23 22.16 -12.49
C GLY A 46 2.75 20.76 -12.78
N ASP A 47 1.98 19.75 -12.36
CA ASP A 47 2.24 18.34 -12.58
C ASP A 47 1.14 17.71 -13.46
N LEU A 48 1.53 16.94 -14.47
CA LEU A 48 0.61 16.21 -15.34
C LEU A 48 0.95 14.72 -15.32
N TYR A 49 -0.02 13.92 -14.90
CA TYR A 49 0.06 12.46 -14.84
C TYR A 49 -0.81 11.87 -15.96
N LEU A 50 -0.18 11.36 -17.00
CA LEU A 50 -0.85 10.81 -18.17
C LEU A 50 -1.01 9.30 -18.03
N THR A 51 -2.23 8.79 -18.14
CA THR A 51 -2.44 7.33 -18.24
C THR A 51 -2.06 6.83 -19.64
N HIS A 52 -2.09 5.51 -19.85
CA HIS A 52 -1.92 4.94 -21.19
C HIS A 52 -3.00 5.41 -22.20
N PHE A 53 -4.18 5.86 -21.74
CA PHE A 53 -5.21 6.45 -22.62
C PHE A 53 -4.90 7.91 -22.97
N GLY A 54 -4.29 8.66 -22.04
CA GLY A 54 -3.92 10.06 -22.25
C GLY A 54 -2.62 10.26 -22.99
N ALA A 55 -1.63 9.38 -22.80
CA ALA A 55 -0.29 9.50 -23.39
C ALA A 55 -0.28 9.74 -24.93
N PRO A 56 -1.15 9.09 -25.75
CA PRO A 56 -1.22 9.39 -27.19
C PRO A 56 -1.69 10.81 -27.53
N PHE A 57 -2.24 11.53 -26.56
CA PHE A 57 -2.81 12.87 -26.69
C PHE A 57 -2.11 13.89 -25.76
N TRP A 58 -0.88 13.60 -25.31
CA TRP A 58 -0.17 14.39 -24.31
C TRP A 58 -0.07 15.88 -24.67
N ARG A 59 0.03 16.21 -25.97
CA ARG A 59 0.05 17.61 -26.46
C ARG A 59 -1.29 18.29 -26.22
N GLN A 60 -2.39 17.65 -26.60
CA GLN A 60 -3.74 18.18 -26.39
C GLN A 60 -4.07 18.32 -24.89
N LEU A 61 -3.51 17.45 -24.05
CA LEU A 61 -3.72 17.44 -22.60
C LEU A 61 -2.83 18.45 -21.84
N GLN A 62 -1.92 19.17 -22.51
CA GLN A 62 -1.20 20.26 -21.86
C GLN A 62 -2.19 21.38 -21.44
N PRO A 63 -2.04 21.97 -20.24
CA PRO A 63 -2.97 22.96 -19.71
C PRO A 63 -3.23 24.14 -20.65
N GLU A 64 -2.24 24.62 -21.40
CA GLU A 64 -2.40 25.70 -22.39
C GLU A 64 -3.43 25.39 -23.49
N ASN A 65 -3.71 24.11 -23.74
CA ASN A 65 -4.59 23.65 -24.81
C ASN A 65 -6.04 23.41 -24.38
N TRP A 66 -6.36 23.54 -23.09
CA TRP A 66 -7.73 23.39 -22.60
C TRP A 66 -8.04 24.24 -21.37
N TYR A 67 -7.05 24.47 -20.50
CA TYR A 67 -7.20 25.21 -19.24
C TYR A 67 -6.72 26.67 -19.29
N ALA A 68 -6.14 27.12 -20.41
CA ALA A 68 -5.80 28.53 -20.60
C ALA A 68 -7.06 29.40 -20.38
N PRO A 69 -6.99 30.50 -19.59
CA PRO A 69 -8.19 31.24 -19.17
C PRO A 69 -9.10 31.67 -20.34
N ASP A 70 -8.50 32.23 -21.38
CA ASP A 70 -9.18 32.66 -22.62
C ASP A 70 -9.94 31.52 -23.31
N TRP A 71 -9.33 30.34 -23.33
CA TRP A 71 -9.90 29.17 -23.98
C TRP A 71 -10.93 28.46 -23.11
N PHE A 72 -10.61 28.26 -21.83
CA PHE A 72 -11.46 27.55 -20.89
C PHE A 72 -12.78 28.29 -20.70
N GLU A 73 -12.74 29.61 -20.52
CA GLU A 73 -13.96 30.42 -20.38
C GLU A 73 -14.83 30.37 -21.64
N ALA A 74 -14.22 30.46 -22.83
CA ALA A 74 -14.95 30.50 -24.08
C ALA A 74 -15.47 29.13 -24.57
N LYS A 75 -14.86 28.02 -24.14
CA LYS A 75 -15.13 26.67 -24.67
C LYS A 75 -15.71 25.68 -23.67
N ARG A 76 -15.74 26.02 -22.38
CA ARG A 76 -16.35 25.16 -21.37
C ARG A 76 -17.88 25.18 -21.48
N GLU A 77 -18.47 24.01 -21.36
CA GLU A 77 -19.89 23.79 -21.20
C GLU A 77 -20.08 23.11 -19.84
N ARG A 78 -20.83 23.75 -18.92
CA ARG A 78 -21.10 23.15 -17.60
C ARG A 78 -22.09 22.00 -17.79
N LEU A 79 -21.76 20.84 -17.25
CA LEU A 79 -22.68 19.70 -17.23
C LEU A 79 -23.60 19.80 -16.01
N GLU A 80 -24.83 19.34 -16.15
CA GLU A 80 -25.79 19.31 -15.03
C GLU A 80 -25.31 18.36 -13.93
N GLY A 81 -25.53 18.76 -12.68
CA GLY A 81 -25.09 18.01 -11.50
C GLY A 81 -24.67 18.90 -10.33
N THR A 82 -24.39 18.25 -9.20
CA THR A 82 -23.98 18.91 -7.95
C THR A 82 -22.48 19.24 -7.92
N SER A 83 -21.66 18.51 -8.68
CA SER A 83 -20.22 18.72 -8.80
C SER A 83 -19.87 19.75 -9.89
N THR A 84 -18.69 20.35 -9.79
CA THR A 84 -18.17 21.28 -10.81
C THR A 84 -17.53 20.48 -11.95
N VAL A 85 -18.34 20.14 -12.95
CA VAL A 85 -17.94 19.34 -14.11
C VAL A 85 -18.18 20.13 -15.39
N TYR A 86 -17.19 20.14 -16.28
CA TYR A 86 -17.29 20.79 -17.58
C TYR A 86 -16.94 19.83 -18.70
N ARG A 87 -17.64 19.98 -19.82
CA ARG A 87 -17.22 19.48 -21.12
C ARG A 87 -16.41 20.57 -21.83
N ILE A 88 -15.31 20.19 -22.47
CA ILE A 88 -14.49 21.14 -23.23
C ILE A 88 -13.80 20.47 -24.41
N LEU A 89 -13.73 21.20 -25.53
CA LEU A 89 -12.91 20.83 -26.69
C LEU A 89 -11.50 21.41 -26.54
N THR A 90 -10.47 20.58 -26.67
CA THR A 90 -9.09 21.06 -26.68
C THR A 90 -8.81 21.92 -27.91
N ARG A 91 -7.79 22.80 -27.83
CA ARG A 91 -7.21 23.44 -29.02
C ARG A 91 -6.81 22.38 -30.05
N ASN A 92 -6.89 22.76 -31.33
CA ASN A 92 -6.46 21.89 -32.42
C ASN A 92 -4.93 21.91 -32.52
N ILE A 93 -4.29 20.79 -32.19
CA ILE A 93 -2.84 20.61 -32.27
C ILE A 93 -2.54 19.52 -33.29
N GLY A 94 -1.93 19.90 -34.40
CA GLY A 94 -1.58 18.97 -35.49
C GLY A 94 -2.80 18.32 -36.14
N GLY A 95 -3.87 19.07 -36.37
CA GLY A 95 -5.11 18.59 -36.99
C GLY A 95 -6.04 17.81 -36.04
N LYS A 96 -5.68 17.70 -34.76
CA LYS A 96 -6.38 16.88 -33.79
C LYS A 96 -6.83 17.68 -32.56
N ALA A 97 -8.13 17.62 -32.30
CA ALA A 97 -8.76 18.11 -31.08
C ALA A 97 -9.56 16.96 -30.43
N ILE A 98 -9.64 16.95 -29.10
CA ILE A 98 -10.39 15.94 -28.35
C ILE A 98 -11.37 16.61 -27.40
N GLN A 99 -12.50 15.94 -27.17
CA GLN A 99 -13.50 16.35 -26.22
C GLN A 99 -13.18 15.74 -24.86
N LEU A 100 -13.06 16.59 -23.85
CA LEU A 100 -12.73 16.23 -22.48
C LEU A 100 -13.91 16.47 -21.55
N VAL A 101 -13.99 15.68 -20.49
CA VAL A 101 -14.69 16.02 -19.26
C VAL A 101 -13.65 16.40 -18.23
N VAL A 102 -13.80 17.59 -17.67
CA VAL A 102 -12.91 18.20 -16.69
C VAL A 102 -13.65 18.29 -15.36
N LYS A 103 -13.03 17.77 -14.31
CA LYS A 103 -13.63 17.66 -12.99
C LYS A 103 -12.60 17.96 -11.91
N TRP A 104 -13.00 18.66 -10.86
CA TRP A 104 -12.15 18.94 -9.70
C TRP A 104 -12.38 17.89 -8.63
N SER A 105 -11.32 17.24 -8.18
CA SER A 105 -11.41 16.22 -7.15
C SER A 105 -11.80 16.83 -5.81
N ARG A 106 -12.86 16.27 -5.24
CA ARG A 106 -13.43 16.59 -3.93
C ARG A 106 -12.77 15.82 -2.79
N VAL A 107 -11.58 15.27 -3.02
CA VAL A 107 -10.82 14.52 -2.01
C VAL A 107 -10.71 15.33 -0.72
N GLY A 108 -11.09 14.73 0.40
CA GLY A 108 -11.04 15.38 1.71
C GLY A 108 -12.21 16.31 2.03
N GLU A 109 -13.11 16.61 1.10
CA GLU A 109 -14.37 17.33 1.41
C GLU A 109 -15.35 16.46 2.20
N ILE A 110 -16.37 17.11 2.77
CA ILE A 110 -17.49 16.44 3.42
C ILE A 110 -18.47 15.97 2.33
N VAL A 111 -18.80 14.68 2.35
CA VAL A 111 -19.85 14.12 1.51
C VAL A 111 -21.20 14.64 2.03
N PRO A 112 -21.99 15.37 1.23
CA PRO A 112 -23.32 15.84 1.65
C PRO A 112 -24.20 14.63 1.97
N LEU A 113 -24.71 14.54 3.21
CA LEU A 113 -25.66 13.52 3.60
C LEU A 113 -27.07 14.04 3.33
N ASP A 114 -27.73 13.56 2.27
CA ASP A 114 -29.17 13.77 2.15
C ASP A 114 -29.91 13.02 3.26
N THR A 115 -30.97 13.64 3.80
CA THR A 115 -31.70 13.21 5.01
C THR A 115 -32.32 11.81 4.92
N LEU A 116 -32.41 11.22 3.72
CA LEU A 116 -32.95 9.87 3.46
C LEU A 116 -31.90 8.75 3.58
N THR A 117 -30.62 9.08 3.73
CA THR A 117 -29.49 8.13 3.63
C THR A 117 -28.64 8.03 4.90
N ILE A 118 -29.14 8.54 6.02
CA ILE A 118 -28.42 8.68 7.29
C ILE A 118 -28.00 7.33 7.90
N ASN A 119 -28.78 6.25 7.72
CA ASN A 119 -28.52 4.97 8.39
C ASN A 119 -27.58 4.00 7.63
N LYS A 120 -27.15 4.30 6.39
CA LYS A 120 -26.30 3.38 5.59
C LYS A 120 -24.90 3.91 5.27
N PHE A 121 -24.63 5.22 5.40
CA PHE A 121 -23.47 5.85 4.75
C PHE A 121 -22.64 6.80 5.63
N ILE A 122 -22.66 6.60 6.96
CA ILE A 122 -21.93 7.44 7.94
C ILE A 122 -20.41 7.50 7.66
N HIS A 123 -19.85 6.58 6.86
CA HIS A 123 -18.42 6.47 6.58
C HIS A 123 -18.00 6.74 5.12
N ALA A 124 -18.89 7.25 4.26
CA ALA A 124 -18.54 7.53 2.86
C ALA A 124 -17.47 8.66 2.75
N GLU A 125 -16.49 8.47 1.88
CA GLU A 125 -15.42 9.44 1.61
C GLU A 125 -15.16 9.54 0.11
N PHE A 126 -15.01 10.76 -0.40
CA PHE A 126 -14.56 10.97 -1.77
C PHE A 126 -13.18 10.32 -2.01
N ASN A 127 -13.05 9.65 -3.14
CA ASN A 127 -11.79 9.14 -3.65
C ASN A 127 -10.82 10.28 -3.96
N SER A 128 -9.55 10.05 -3.66
CA SER A 128 -8.46 10.80 -4.27
C SER A 128 -8.45 10.57 -5.78
N PRO A 129 -7.88 11.49 -6.59
CA PRO A 129 -7.85 11.32 -8.04
C PRO A 129 -7.13 10.01 -8.46
N PHE A 130 -6.14 9.57 -7.68
CA PHE A 130 -5.42 8.33 -7.92
C PHE A 130 -6.24 7.09 -7.52
N GLU A 131 -6.98 7.13 -6.40
CA GLU A 131 -7.93 6.05 -6.03
C GLU A 131 -9.02 5.92 -7.10
N GLU A 132 -9.58 7.04 -7.56
CA GLU A 132 -10.63 7.08 -8.59
C GLU A 132 -10.15 6.40 -9.87
N PHE A 133 -8.95 6.77 -10.36
CA PHE A 133 -8.37 6.13 -11.54
C PHE A 133 -8.02 4.65 -11.30
N SER A 134 -7.50 4.30 -10.13
CA SER A 134 -7.15 2.91 -9.78
C SER A 134 -8.38 2.01 -9.85
N LEU A 135 -9.45 2.39 -9.16
CA LEU A 135 -10.71 1.63 -9.15
C LEU A 135 -11.36 1.57 -10.52
N LEU A 136 -11.32 2.68 -11.27
CA LEU A 136 -11.86 2.72 -12.62
C LEU A 136 -11.08 1.81 -13.58
N MET A 137 -9.75 1.81 -13.51
CA MET A 137 -8.91 0.94 -14.33
C MET A 137 -9.14 -0.53 -13.98
N GLU A 138 -9.28 -0.88 -12.70
CA GLU A 138 -9.61 -2.22 -12.25
C GLU A 138 -10.97 -2.68 -12.79
N LEU A 139 -12.02 -1.84 -12.65
CA LEU A 139 -13.34 -2.11 -13.19
C LEU A 139 -13.29 -2.32 -14.72
N ARG A 140 -12.53 -1.50 -15.44
CA ARG A 140 -12.37 -1.61 -16.90
C ARG A 140 -11.61 -2.86 -17.34
N LYS A 141 -10.69 -3.36 -16.52
CA LYS A 141 -9.98 -4.61 -16.78
C LYS A 141 -10.95 -5.79 -16.81
N GLY A 142 -11.95 -5.76 -15.93
CA GLY A 142 -13.11 -6.66 -15.97
C GLY A 142 -12.82 -8.09 -15.52
N ASP A 143 -11.71 -8.30 -14.80
CA ASP A 143 -11.24 -9.61 -14.30
C ASP A 143 -12.20 -10.26 -13.29
N VAL A 144 -13.07 -9.46 -12.65
CA VAL A 144 -14.02 -9.95 -11.65
C VAL A 144 -15.44 -10.00 -12.20
N GLY A 145 -16.19 -10.99 -11.74
CA GLY A 145 -17.58 -11.19 -12.12
C GLY A 145 -17.79 -11.80 -13.51
N PRO A 146 -19.04 -11.98 -13.94
CA PRO A 146 -19.37 -12.64 -15.19
C PRO A 146 -18.76 -11.92 -16.42
N PRO A 147 -18.14 -12.64 -17.38
CA PRO A 147 -17.55 -12.02 -18.57
C PRO A 147 -18.59 -11.40 -19.52
N GLY A 148 -19.86 -11.83 -19.42
CA GLY A 148 -20.98 -11.31 -20.20
C GLY A 148 -21.47 -9.92 -19.75
N ILE A 149 -21.10 -9.46 -18.56
CA ILE A 149 -21.44 -8.13 -18.06
C ILE A 149 -20.32 -7.16 -18.45
N ARG A 150 -20.64 -6.11 -19.20
CA ARG A 150 -19.67 -5.12 -19.67
C ARG A 150 -20.09 -3.71 -19.27
N ILE A 151 -19.47 -3.22 -18.20
CA ILE A 151 -19.66 -1.85 -17.74
C ILE A 151 -18.74 -0.93 -18.53
N ARG A 152 -19.32 -0.10 -19.41
CA ARG A 152 -18.54 0.92 -20.13
C ARG A 152 -18.32 2.12 -19.22
N THR A 153 -17.19 2.78 -19.42
CA THR A 153 -16.84 3.98 -18.67
C THR A 153 -16.10 4.95 -19.57
N GLN A 154 -15.97 6.20 -19.13
CA GLN A 154 -15.07 7.15 -19.77
C GLN A 154 -13.63 6.65 -19.67
N LYS A 155 -12.80 7.06 -20.64
CA LYS A 155 -11.36 6.79 -20.57
C LYS A 155 -10.73 7.78 -19.59
N PRO A 156 -10.08 7.33 -18.50
CA PRO A 156 -9.31 8.21 -17.63
C PRO A 156 -8.07 8.69 -18.39
N MET A 157 -8.02 9.97 -18.76
CA MET A 157 -6.98 10.50 -19.64
C MET A 157 -5.78 10.96 -18.83
N ALA A 158 -5.99 11.84 -17.86
CA ALA A 158 -4.91 12.42 -17.08
C ALA A 158 -5.40 13.00 -15.74
N ILE A 159 -4.45 13.19 -14.83
CA ILE A 159 -4.62 14.01 -13.64
C ILE A 159 -3.67 15.20 -13.79
N TYR A 160 -4.21 16.41 -13.74
CA TYR A 160 -3.45 17.65 -13.75
C TYR A 160 -3.51 18.31 -12.37
N VAL A 161 -2.35 18.70 -11.84
CA VAL A 161 -2.20 19.35 -10.55
C VAL A 161 -1.57 20.71 -10.80
N PRO A 162 -2.35 21.81 -10.77
CA PRO A 162 -1.83 23.16 -10.93
C PRO A 162 -0.74 23.45 -9.90
N ARG A 163 0.22 24.33 -10.25
CA ARG A 163 1.30 24.73 -9.32
C ARG A 163 0.81 25.51 -8.11
N GLU A 164 -0.34 26.17 -8.25
CA GLU A 164 -0.87 27.09 -7.26
C GLU A 164 -1.27 26.34 -5.99
N ARG A 165 -0.92 26.91 -4.84
CA ARG A 165 -1.41 26.45 -3.55
C ARG A 165 -2.49 27.41 -3.10
N LEU A 166 -3.61 26.84 -2.69
CA LEU A 166 -4.78 27.53 -2.20
C LEU A 166 -4.74 27.65 -0.67
N HIS A 167 -5.64 28.45 -0.12
CA HIS A 167 -5.95 28.50 1.30
C HIS A 167 -6.97 27.41 1.70
N ASP A 168 -7.01 27.02 2.98
CA ASP A 168 -7.89 25.95 3.50
C ASP A 168 -9.37 26.14 3.12
N TRP A 169 -9.88 27.36 3.27
CA TRP A 169 -11.27 27.69 2.97
C TRP A 169 -11.61 27.57 1.47
N GLN A 170 -10.62 27.68 0.58
CA GLN A 170 -10.83 27.58 -0.87
C GLN A 170 -10.95 26.13 -1.34
N THR A 171 -10.36 25.18 -0.63
CA THR A 171 -10.45 23.75 -0.98
C THR A 171 -11.62 23.06 -0.30
N GLY A 172 -12.09 23.58 0.85
CA GLY A 172 -13.20 22.98 1.61
C GLY A 172 -12.85 21.60 2.21
N ARG A 173 -11.56 21.25 2.25
CA ARG A 173 -11.08 19.94 2.68
C ARG A 173 -10.83 19.89 4.18
N VAL A 174 -11.13 18.74 4.75
CA VAL A 174 -10.88 18.45 6.17
C VAL A 174 -9.54 17.75 6.32
N GLU A 175 -8.66 18.32 7.16
CA GLU A 175 -7.29 17.84 7.34
C GLU A 175 -7.23 16.36 7.75
N ASP A 176 -8.09 15.92 8.68
CA ASP A 176 -8.10 14.53 9.13
C ASP A 176 -8.48 13.54 8.02
N LYS A 177 -9.38 13.92 7.09
CA LYS A 177 -9.72 13.10 5.91
C LYS A 177 -8.53 13.01 4.95
N ILE A 178 -7.85 14.11 4.68
CA ILE A 178 -6.62 14.09 3.86
C ILE A 178 -5.54 13.23 4.51
N ARG A 179 -5.32 13.40 5.81
CA ARG A 179 -4.38 12.61 6.59
C ARG A 179 -4.74 11.11 6.56
N ALA A 180 -6.02 10.77 6.61
CA ALA A 180 -6.49 9.40 6.46
C ALA A 180 -6.21 8.83 5.05
N LYS A 181 -6.40 9.63 3.99
CA LYS A 181 -6.11 9.25 2.60
C LYS A 181 -4.62 9.03 2.35
N VAL A 182 -3.77 9.98 2.75
CA VAL A 182 -2.31 9.85 2.69
C VAL A 182 -1.85 8.65 3.51
N ALA A 183 -2.46 8.42 4.67
CA ALA A 183 -2.16 7.23 5.44
C ALA A 183 -2.57 5.97 4.64
N ARG A 184 -3.76 5.90 4.05
CA ARG A 184 -4.26 4.72 3.31
C ARG A 184 -3.36 4.35 2.12
N HIS A 185 -2.72 5.34 1.50
CA HIS A 185 -1.86 5.16 0.33
C HIS A 185 -0.47 5.80 0.50
N PRO A 186 0.43 5.13 1.24
CA PRO A 186 1.79 5.62 1.47
C PRO A 186 2.57 5.71 0.16
N GLY A 187 3.30 6.81 -0.05
CA GLY A 187 3.99 7.10 -1.31
C GLY A 187 3.15 7.88 -2.33
N ILE A 188 1.88 8.19 -2.01
CA ILE A 188 1.06 9.10 -2.80
C ILE A 188 0.91 10.41 -2.02
N GLU A 189 1.53 11.46 -2.54
CA GLU A 189 1.45 12.77 -1.95
C GLU A 189 0.11 13.44 -2.34
N ILE A 190 -0.78 13.56 -1.37
CA ILE A 190 -2.02 14.33 -1.48
C ILE A 190 -1.89 15.56 -0.59
N ASP A 191 -1.74 16.73 -1.22
CA ASP A 191 -1.64 18.02 -0.56
C ASP A 191 -3.03 18.65 -0.42
N MET A 192 -3.41 18.94 0.83
CA MET A 192 -4.69 19.58 1.16
C MET A 192 -4.88 20.92 0.45
N LEU A 193 -3.79 21.63 0.15
CA LEU A 193 -3.80 22.96 -0.45
C LEU A 193 -3.71 22.97 -1.98
N ARG A 194 -3.58 21.80 -2.63
CA ARG A 194 -3.46 21.73 -4.10
C ARG A 194 -4.76 21.31 -4.77
N GLN A 195 -5.09 21.93 -5.90
CA GLN A 195 -6.18 21.41 -6.72
C GLN A 195 -5.74 20.14 -7.46
N TYR A 196 -6.67 19.22 -7.64
CA TYR A 196 -6.49 18.04 -8.47
C TYR A 196 -7.58 18.05 -9.52
N VAL A 197 -7.20 18.21 -10.78
CA VAL A 197 -8.12 18.23 -11.92
C VAL A 197 -8.03 16.91 -12.65
N VAL A 198 -9.14 16.18 -12.69
CA VAL A 198 -9.26 14.87 -13.30
C VAL A 198 -9.85 15.03 -14.70
N LEU A 199 -9.16 14.47 -15.70
CA LEU A 199 -9.53 14.57 -17.10
C LEU A 199 -9.99 13.21 -17.63
N PHE A 200 -11.20 13.18 -18.17
CA PHE A 200 -11.76 12.01 -18.84
C PHE A 200 -12.05 12.30 -20.32
N GLY A 201 -12.05 11.26 -21.15
CA GLY A 201 -12.55 11.38 -22.53
C GLY A 201 -14.07 11.51 -22.53
N TRP A 202 -14.61 12.39 -23.37
CA TRP A 202 -16.06 12.52 -23.57
C TRP A 202 -16.68 11.20 -24.06
N ILE A 203 -17.84 10.86 -23.52
CA ILE A 203 -18.63 9.70 -23.96
C ILE A 203 -19.93 10.19 -24.58
N LYS A 204 -20.23 9.71 -25.78
CA LYS A 204 -21.44 10.09 -26.51
C LYS A 204 -22.67 9.37 -25.95
N GLY A 205 -23.67 10.15 -25.55
CA GLY A 205 -24.97 9.71 -25.08
C GLY A 205 -25.67 10.84 -24.32
N LEU A 206 -26.83 10.52 -23.78
CA LEU A 206 -27.59 11.33 -22.82
C LEU A 206 -27.57 10.59 -21.48
N ASP A 207 -27.58 11.29 -20.36
CA ASP A 207 -27.82 10.61 -19.09
C ASP A 207 -29.26 10.03 -19.03
N ALA A 208 -29.55 9.17 -18.05
CA ALA A 208 -30.85 8.50 -18.01
C ALA A 208 -32.03 9.47 -17.75
N VAL A 209 -31.79 10.60 -17.08
CA VAL A 209 -32.80 11.65 -16.88
C VAL A 209 -33.06 12.37 -18.20
N GLU A 210 -32.00 12.85 -18.86
CA GLU A 210 -32.09 13.46 -20.20
C GLU A 210 -32.72 12.51 -21.23
N THR A 211 -32.43 11.21 -21.13
CA THR A 211 -33.01 10.18 -22.01
C THR A 211 -34.50 10.01 -21.77
N ALA A 212 -34.95 10.04 -20.52
CA ALA A 212 -36.38 9.94 -20.20
C ALA A 212 -37.13 11.16 -20.74
N ASP A 213 -36.54 12.36 -20.59
CA ASP A 213 -37.10 13.60 -21.09
C ASP A 213 -37.08 13.62 -22.63
N TYR A 214 -36.02 13.12 -23.27
CA TYR A 214 -35.94 12.92 -24.72
C TYR A 214 -37.06 12.01 -25.24
N PHE A 215 -37.40 10.95 -24.51
CA PHE A 215 -38.52 10.05 -24.84
C PHE A 215 -39.90 10.61 -24.47
N GLY A 216 -39.98 11.80 -23.86
CA GLY A 216 -41.25 12.38 -23.40
C GLY A 216 -41.93 11.52 -22.33
N LEU A 217 -41.16 10.83 -21.50
CA LEU A 217 -41.71 10.03 -20.41
C LEU A 217 -42.13 10.95 -19.26
N GLU A 218 -43.38 10.82 -18.82
CA GLU A 218 -43.94 11.57 -17.68
C GLU A 218 -44.36 10.60 -16.56
N ASP A 219 -44.53 11.14 -15.34
CA ASP A 219 -45.06 10.44 -14.16
C ASP A 219 -44.48 9.02 -13.95
N LYS A 220 -45.37 8.02 -13.85
CA LYS A 220 -45.04 6.63 -13.53
C LYS A 220 -44.13 5.98 -14.58
N PRO A 221 -44.37 6.08 -15.91
CA PRO A 221 -43.42 5.62 -16.92
C PRO A 221 -42.00 6.14 -16.74
N ARG A 222 -41.85 7.43 -16.38
CA ARG A 222 -40.55 8.06 -16.12
C ARG A 222 -39.88 7.44 -14.90
N GLU A 223 -40.59 7.35 -13.78
CA GLU A 223 -40.08 6.73 -12.56
C GLU A 223 -39.65 5.28 -12.78
N GLU A 224 -40.47 4.49 -13.47
CA GLU A 224 -40.16 3.11 -13.78
C GLU A 224 -38.92 2.98 -14.67
N PHE A 225 -38.76 3.84 -15.67
CA PHE A 225 -37.59 3.86 -16.54
C PHE A 225 -36.30 4.16 -15.77
N LEU A 226 -36.31 5.20 -14.95
CA LEU A 226 -35.16 5.60 -14.14
C LEU A 226 -34.82 4.54 -13.10
N ALA A 227 -35.83 3.98 -12.43
CA ALA A 227 -35.65 2.92 -11.45
C ALA A 227 -35.07 1.65 -12.09
N ARG A 228 -35.60 1.21 -13.24
CA ARG A 228 -35.08 0.04 -13.97
C ARG A 228 -33.64 0.23 -14.43
N THR A 229 -33.33 1.39 -15.00
CA THR A 229 -31.97 1.71 -15.50
C THR A 229 -30.97 1.75 -14.34
N THR A 230 -31.32 2.42 -13.25
CA THR A 230 -30.47 2.51 -12.06
C THR A 230 -30.27 1.13 -11.42
N SER A 231 -31.35 0.35 -11.29
CA SER A 231 -31.28 -1.01 -10.74
C SER A 231 -30.39 -1.94 -11.57
N LEU A 232 -30.46 -1.85 -12.91
CA LEU A 232 -29.60 -2.62 -13.81
C LEU A 232 -28.12 -2.28 -13.56
N ALA A 233 -27.76 -0.99 -13.56
CA ALA A 233 -26.37 -0.57 -13.35
C ALA A 233 -25.85 -0.97 -11.96
N MET A 234 -26.65 -0.79 -10.91
CA MET A 234 -26.29 -1.21 -9.55
C MET A 234 -26.08 -2.73 -9.46
N HIS A 235 -26.97 -3.52 -10.06
CA HIS A 235 -26.89 -4.98 -10.06
C HIS A 235 -25.65 -5.48 -10.80
N GLU A 236 -25.37 -4.92 -11.99
CA GLU A 236 -24.19 -5.29 -12.76
C GLU A 236 -22.88 -4.86 -12.09
N LEU A 237 -22.82 -3.67 -11.49
CA LEU A 237 -21.69 -3.22 -10.69
C LEU A 237 -21.43 -4.18 -9.53
N TRP A 238 -22.48 -4.55 -8.81
CA TRP A 238 -22.37 -5.49 -7.69
C TRP A 238 -21.80 -6.84 -8.14
N HIS A 239 -22.27 -7.37 -9.27
CA HIS A 239 -21.74 -8.60 -9.85
C HIS A 239 -20.29 -8.47 -10.34
N LYS A 240 -19.86 -7.26 -10.68
CA LYS A 240 -18.46 -6.94 -10.98
C LYS A 240 -17.62 -6.65 -9.73
N GLY A 241 -18.20 -6.71 -8.54
CA GLY A 241 -17.51 -6.49 -7.27
C GLY A 241 -17.33 -5.00 -6.93
N PHE A 242 -18.16 -4.12 -7.50
CA PHE A 242 -18.13 -2.68 -7.27
C PHE A 242 -19.50 -2.13 -6.87
N ARG A 243 -19.50 -0.92 -6.30
CA ARG A 243 -20.71 -0.10 -6.14
C ARG A 243 -20.34 1.37 -6.19
N VAL A 244 -21.31 2.22 -6.53
CA VAL A 244 -21.22 3.67 -6.34
C VAL A 244 -22.14 4.04 -5.19
N VAL A 245 -21.60 4.66 -4.15
CA VAL A 245 -22.34 4.91 -2.90
C VAL A 245 -23.56 5.82 -3.12
N ASP A 246 -23.39 6.87 -3.91
CA ASP A 246 -24.45 7.83 -4.27
C ASP A 246 -24.93 7.60 -5.72
N MET A 247 -25.26 6.35 -6.07
CA MET A 247 -25.70 6.05 -7.44
C MET A 247 -27.00 6.79 -7.80
N LYS A 248 -26.97 7.54 -8.89
CA LYS A 248 -28.08 8.32 -9.43
C LYS A 248 -28.28 8.04 -10.91
N ALA A 249 -29.48 8.29 -11.43
CA ALA A 249 -29.80 8.08 -12.84
C ALA A 249 -28.91 8.93 -13.77
N GLN A 250 -28.51 10.12 -13.32
CA GLN A 250 -27.57 11.01 -14.02
C GLN A 250 -26.17 10.41 -14.20
N HIS A 251 -25.80 9.38 -13.43
CA HIS A 251 -24.51 8.71 -13.56
C HIS A 251 -24.49 7.67 -14.69
N ILE A 252 -25.62 7.47 -15.39
CA ILE A 252 -25.81 6.41 -16.37
C ILE A 252 -26.05 7.05 -17.74
N ILE A 253 -25.04 6.96 -18.60
CA ILE A 253 -25.12 7.48 -19.97
C ILE A 253 -25.66 6.38 -20.89
N LEU A 254 -26.78 6.69 -21.53
CA LEU A 254 -27.46 5.88 -22.52
C LEU A 254 -27.28 6.46 -23.92
N ARG A 255 -27.47 5.62 -24.94
CA ARG A 255 -27.45 6.08 -26.33
C ARG A 255 -28.81 5.84 -26.99
N PRO A 256 -29.68 6.86 -27.07
CA PRO A 256 -30.87 6.76 -27.90
C PRO A 256 -30.48 6.60 -29.38
N ASN A 257 -31.32 5.91 -30.13
CA ASN A 257 -31.23 5.77 -31.57
C ASN A 257 -32.33 6.60 -32.27
N LEU A 258 -32.27 6.69 -33.60
CA LEU A 258 -33.19 7.50 -34.41
C LEU A 258 -34.64 6.97 -34.39
N GLU A 259 -34.86 5.74 -33.95
CA GLU A 259 -36.16 5.07 -33.89
C GLU A 259 -36.76 5.09 -32.47
N TRP A 260 -36.32 6.03 -31.62
CA TRP A 260 -36.77 6.14 -30.22
C TRP A 260 -36.46 4.91 -29.35
N GLY A 261 -35.52 4.08 -29.79
CA GLY A 261 -34.97 2.96 -29.02
C GLY A 261 -33.64 3.31 -28.36
N LEU A 262 -33.13 2.38 -27.56
CA LEU A 262 -31.78 2.47 -26.99
C LEU A 262 -30.82 1.54 -27.73
N LEU A 263 -29.54 1.93 -27.78
CA LEU A 263 -28.46 0.99 -28.09
C LEU A 263 -28.55 -0.19 -27.11
N ARG A 264 -28.52 -1.42 -27.63
CA ARG A 264 -28.62 -2.64 -26.83
C ARG A 264 -27.37 -3.50 -26.94
N GLU A 265 -27.09 -4.21 -25.86
CA GLU A 265 -26.15 -5.33 -25.83
C GLU A 265 -26.69 -6.55 -26.57
N ARG A 266 -25.83 -7.55 -26.78
CA ARG A 266 -26.22 -8.84 -27.38
C ARG A 266 -27.29 -9.59 -26.57
N ASN A 267 -27.37 -9.35 -25.27
CA ASN A 267 -28.38 -9.94 -24.39
C ASN A 267 -29.71 -9.16 -24.39
N GLY A 268 -29.86 -8.15 -25.25
CA GLY A 268 -31.05 -7.33 -25.35
C GLY A 268 -31.17 -6.25 -24.27
N GLN A 269 -30.28 -6.17 -23.29
CA GLN A 269 -30.30 -5.10 -22.29
C GLN A 269 -29.81 -3.77 -22.90
N PRO A 270 -30.25 -2.60 -22.38
CA PRO A 270 -29.69 -1.32 -22.78
C PRO A 270 -28.18 -1.27 -22.52
N ALA A 271 -27.41 -0.88 -23.53
CA ALA A 271 -26.00 -0.57 -23.38
C ALA A 271 -25.88 0.79 -22.70
N TYR A 272 -25.19 0.85 -21.57
CA TYR A 272 -24.91 2.08 -20.86
C TYR A 272 -23.41 2.27 -20.62
N ALA A 273 -23.05 3.48 -20.24
CA ALA A 273 -21.76 3.79 -19.64
C ALA A 273 -21.96 4.49 -18.30
N LEU A 274 -21.15 4.09 -17.32
CA LEU A 274 -21.09 4.74 -16.01
C LEU A 274 -20.19 5.99 -16.11
N VAL A 275 -20.63 7.07 -15.49
CA VAL A 275 -19.84 8.28 -15.21
C VAL A 275 -19.86 8.57 -13.71
N ASP A 276 -19.04 9.53 -13.31
CA ASP A 276 -18.89 9.99 -11.93
C ASP A 276 -18.44 8.92 -10.92
N TYR A 277 -17.12 8.82 -10.71
CA TYR A 277 -16.49 7.74 -9.95
C TYR A 277 -15.95 8.17 -8.58
N GLU A 278 -16.30 9.38 -8.08
CA GLU A 278 -15.74 9.92 -6.81
C GLU A 278 -16.07 9.04 -5.61
N LEU A 279 -17.16 8.30 -5.69
CA LEU A 279 -17.66 7.39 -4.66
C LEU A 279 -17.79 5.96 -5.18
N LEU A 280 -17.03 5.61 -6.22
CA LEU A 280 -16.84 4.22 -6.64
C LEU A 280 -16.04 3.50 -5.56
N GLU A 281 -16.48 2.31 -5.16
CA GLU A 281 -15.74 1.45 -4.24
C GLU A 281 -15.93 -0.02 -4.62
N ARG A 282 -15.01 -0.86 -4.16
CA ARG A 282 -15.19 -2.32 -4.21
C ARG A 282 -16.30 -2.72 -3.23
N THR A 283 -17.03 -3.79 -3.54
CA THR A 283 -17.91 -4.42 -2.54
C THR A 283 -17.07 -4.96 -1.38
N PRO A 284 -17.63 -5.12 -0.17
CA PRO A 284 -16.90 -5.69 0.97
C PRO A 284 -16.23 -7.03 0.65
N GLU A 285 -16.92 -7.90 -0.11
CA GLU A 285 -16.43 -9.22 -0.51
C GLU A 285 -15.24 -9.11 -1.47
N HIS A 286 -15.34 -8.20 -2.46
CA HIS A 286 -14.26 -7.97 -3.42
C HIS A 286 -13.05 -7.33 -2.74
N GLU A 287 -13.26 -6.32 -1.90
CA GLU A 287 -12.19 -5.70 -1.12
C GLU A 287 -11.48 -6.71 -0.23
N GLN A 288 -12.22 -7.62 0.42
CA GLN A 288 -11.65 -8.71 1.19
C GLN A 288 -10.86 -9.68 0.29
N ALA A 289 -11.36 -10.02 -0.90
CA ALA A 289 -10.66 -10.89 -1.84
C ALA A 289 -9.34 -10.26 -2.35
N VAL A 290 -9.35 -8.98 -2.70
CA VAL A 290 -8.14 -8.22 -3.10
C VAL A 290 -7.13 -8.19 -1.97
N ARG A 291 -7.56 -7.89 -0.74
CA ARG A 291 -6.69 -7.92 0.45
C ARG A 291 -6.07 -9.30 0.69
N SER A 292 -6.87 -10.36 0.57
CA SER A 292 -6.37 -11.74 0.71
C SER A 292 -5.37 -12.10 -0.39
N ALA A 293 -5.65 -11.71 -1.64
CA ALA A 293 -4.72 -11.94 -2.76
C ALA A 293 -3.38 -11.20 -2.57
N ASN A 294 -3.42 -9.92 -2.17
CA ASN A 294 -2.22 -9.13 -1.88
C ASN A 294 -1.42 -9.69 -0.71
N ARG A 295 -2.10 -10.22 0.31
CA ARG A 295 -1.44 -10.87 1.45
C ARG A 295 -0.77 -12.17 1.04
N ARG A 296 -1.41 -13.00 0.22
CA ARG A 296 -0.81 -14.22 -0.31
C ARG A 296 0.41 -13.91 -1.15
N LEU A 297 0.34 -12.89 -2.02
CA LEU A 297 1.49 -12.41 -2.79
C LEU A 297 2.64 -12.03 -1.85
N TYR A 298 2.37 -11.21 -0.83
CA TYR A 298 3.35 -10.86 0.19
C TYR A 298 4.00 -12.10 0.84
N LEU A 299 3.21 -13.11 1.24
CA LEU A 299 3.73 -14.33 1.87
C LEU A 299 4.63 -15.11 0.92
N THR A 300 4.25 -15.23 -0.36
CA THR A 300 5.08 -15.87 -1.39
C THR A 300 6.41 -15.15 -1.59
N HIS A 301 6.37 -13.82 -1.76
CA HIS A 301 7.58 -13.00 -1.87
C HIS A 301 8.44 -13.10 -0.59
N MET A 302 7.81 -13.14 0.59
CA MET A 302 8.53 -13.27 1.85
C MET A 302 9.26 -14.60 2.03
N ALA A 303 8.61 -15.71 1.67
CA ALA A 303 9.22 -17.03 1.69
C ALA A 303 10.47 -17.08 0.78
N ARG A 304 10.39 -16.43 -0.38
CA ARG A 304 11.42 -16.44 -1.42
C ARG A 304 12.39 -15.26 -1.39
N ARG A 305 12.35 -14.44 -0.33
CA ARG A 305 13.08 -13.15 -0.26
C ARG A 305 14.60 -13.24 -0.41
N PHE A 306 15.20 -14.42 -0.24
CA PHE A 306 16.64 -14.64 -0.39
C PHE A 306 17.00 -15.46 -1.65
N GLU A 307 16.00 -15.80 -2.46
CA GLU A 307 16.23 -16.44 -3.75
C GLU A 307 16.81 -15.42 -4.73
N ALA A 308 17.58 -15.89 -5.72
CA ALA A 308 18.21 -15.03 -6.71
C ALA A 308 17.16 -14.10 -7.36
N PRO A 309 17.48 -12.80 -7.54
CA PRO A 309 16.49 -11.82 -7.96
C PRO A 309 15.77 -12.31 -9.21
N ALA A 310 14.44 -12.25 -9.19
CA ALA A 310 13.63 -12.36 -10.39
C ALA A 310 14.23 -11.44 -11.46
N THR A 311 14.08 -11.77 -12.74
CA THR A 311 14.64 -11.04 -13.90
C THR A 311 14.27 -9.55 -13.99
N SER A 312 13.51 -9.01 -13.03
CA SER A 312 13.16 -7.61 -12.87
C SER A 312 14.30 -6.79 -12.23
N PRO A 313 14.73 -5.67 -12.85
CA PRO A 313 15.74 -4.80 -12.27
C PRO A 313 15.24 -4.11 -10.99
N ILE A 314 16.13 -3.89 -10.03
CA ILE A 314 15.83 -3.11 -8.81
C ILE A 314 15.41 -1.69 -9.23
N PRO A 315 14.27 -1.16 -8.72
CA PRO A 315 13.83 0.20 -8.99
C PRO A 315 14.91 1.26 -8.70
N ALA A 316 14.97 2.33 -9.48
CA ALA A 316 16.03 3.34 -9.40
C ALA A 316 16.13 4.07 -8.04
N HIS A 317 15.07 4.08 -7.24
CA HIS A 317 15.03 4.66 -5.89
C HIS A 317 15.42 3.67 -4.78
N LEU A 318 15.68 2.40 -5.11
CA LEU A 318 16.09 1.36 -4.18
C LEU A 318 17.52 0.90 -4.48
N ARG A 319 18.19 0.34 -3.46
CA ARG A 319 19.55 -0.19 -3.56
C ARG A 319 19.67 -1.49 -2.78
N ALA A 320 20.35 -2.47 -3.34
CA ALA A 320 20.79 -3.64 -2.56
C ALA A 320 21.98 -3.24 -1.67
N THR A 321 22.01 -3.73 -0.43
CA THR A 321 23.14 -3.54 0.49
C THR A 321 23.30 -4.75 1.40
N ASN A 322 24.53 -5.05 1.81
CA ASN A 322 24.82 -6.06 2.83
C ASN A 322 25.36 -5.38 4.08
N LEU A 323 24.74 -5.62 5.23
CA LEU A 323 25.18 -5.10 6.52
C LEU A 323 25.28 -6.26 7.51
N LEU A 324 26.46 -6.46 8.09
CA LEU A 324 26.75 -7.54 9.05
C LEU A 324 26.35 -8.95 8.54
N GLY A 325 26.52 -9.21 7.24
CA GLY A 325 26.19 -10.50 6.63
C GLY A 325 24.70 -10.72 6.37
N VAL A 326 23.89 -9.66 6.46
CA VAL A 326 22.46 -9.66 6.11
C VAL A 326 22.24 -8.81 4.87
N ASP A 327 21.58 -9.38 3.87
CA ASP A 327 21.18 -8.66 2.68
C ASP A 327 19.91 -7.86 2.92
N TYR A 328 19.90 -6.63 2.41
CA TYR A 328 18.78 -5.72 2.49
C TYR A 328 18.50 -5.04 1.15
N VAL A 329 17.22 -4.77 0.90
CA VAL A 329 16.76 -3.71 0.00
C VAL A 329 16.61 -2.42 0.82
N PHE A 330 17.41 -1.42 0.46
CA PHE A 330 17.46 -0.11 1.10
C PHE A 330 16.76 0.96 0.26
N GLY A 331 16.07 1.89 0.93
CA GLY A 331 15.48 3.08 0.33
C GLY A 331 15.02 4.10 1.37
N ARG A 332 14.68 5.31 0.91
CA ARG A 332 14.13 6.37 1.74
C ARG A 332 12.61 6.18 1.93
N ALA A 333 12.13 6.41 3.15
CA ALA A 333 10.71 6.51 3.44
C ALA A 333 10.28 7.97 3.29
N GLU A 334 9.98 8.39 2.06
CA GLU A 334 9.78 9.81 1.70
C GLU A 334 8.74 10.53 2.57
N SER A 335 7.63 9.87 2.87
CA SER A 335 6.52 10.42 3.68
C SER A 335 6.85 10.70 5.14
N THR A 336 7.94 10.14 5.67
CA THR A 336 8.43 10.44 7.02
C THR A 336 9.82 11.05 7.05
N GLY A 337 10.52 11.11 5.91
CA GLY A 337 11.94 11.47 5.81
C GLY A 337 12.89 10.43 6.43
N GLY A 338 12.41 9.20 6.70
CA GLY A 338 13.20 8.15 7.35
C GLY A 338 13.96 7.26 6.35
N CYS A 339 14.64 6.24 6.87
CA CYS A 339 15.28 5.19 6.06
C CYS A 339 14.70 3.82 6.38
N LEU A 340 14.61 2.97 5.36
CA LEU A 340 14.06 1.63 5.47
C LEU A 340 15.04 0.62 4.87
N TRP A 341 15.30 -0.46 5.62
CA TRP A 341 16.06 -1.62 5.18
C TRP A 341 15.17 -2.85 5.28
N VAL A 342 14.77 -3.43 4.16
CA VAL A 342 13.94 -4.64 4.10
C VAL A 342 14.84 -5.85 3.88
N VAL A 343 14.71 -6.88 4.70
CA VAL A 343 15.57 -8.07 4.69
C VAL A 343 15.30 -8.90 3.44
N GLY A 344 16.37 -9.21 2.69
CA GLY A 344 16.33 -10.00 1.45
C GLY A 344 16.80 -9.24 0.21
N HIS A 345 16.55 -9.84 -0.95
CA HIS A 345 16.92 -9.34 -2.28
C HIS A 345 15.72 -8.82 -3.09
N ASP A 346 14.50 -9.08 -2.61
CA ASP A 346 13.27 -8.82 -3.37
C ASP A 346 12.73 -7.38 -3.13
N PRO A 347 12.74 -6.52 -4.15
CA PRO A 347 12.32 -5.12 -4.03
C PRO A 347 10.81 -4.94 -3.89
N ASP A 348 9.98 -5.91 -4.30
CA ASP A 348 8.52 -5.79 -4.24
C ASP A 348 8.01 -5.76 -2.78
N LEU A 349 8.84 -6.25 -1.86
CA LEU A 349 8.60 -6.23 -0.43
C LEU A 349 8.73 -4.84 0.20
N PHE A 350 9.48 -3.93 -0.42
CA PHE A 350 9.83 -2.64 0.16
C PHE A 350 8.58 -1.86 0.61
N ASN A 351 7.59 -1.81 -0.28
CA ASN A 351 6.37 -1.06 -0.07
C ASN A 351 5.56 -1.56 1.13
N TYR A 352 5.57 -2.85 1.46
CA TYR A 352 4.81 -3.42 2.57
C TYR A 352 5.31 -2.95 3.95
N PHE A 353 6.56 -2.51 4.05
CA PHE A 353 7.20 -2.12 5.30
C PHE A 353 7.34 -0.60 5.49
N LEU A 354 6.84 0.20 4.54
CA LEU A 354 6.73 1.65 4.70
C LEU A 354 5.95 2.01 5.99
N PRO A 355 6.45 2.96 6.80
CA PRO A 355 5.95 3.19 8.16
C PRO A 355 4.47 3.60 8.22
N GLU A 356 3.94 4.22 7.18
CA GLU A 356 2.53 4.62 7.10
C GLU A 356 1.60 3.41 7.02
N ARG A 357 2.10 2.24 6.59
CA ARG A 357 1.30 0.99 6.50
C ARG A 357 1.03 0.35 7.85
N TRP A 358 1.82 0.66 8.89
CA TRP A 358 1.76 -0.05 10.18
C TRP A 358 1.96 0.83 11.44
N ARG A 359 2.50 2.05 11.34
CA ARG A 359 2.81 2.88 12.53
C ARG A 359 1.56 3.47 13.19
N ARG A 360 0.54 3.78 12.38
CA ARG A 360 -0.75 4.37 12.78
C ARG A 360 -1.91 3.38 12.80
N THR A 361 -1.68 2.11 12.51
CA THR A 361 -2.71 1.07 12.62
C THR A 361 -2.98 0.74 14.08
N PRO A 362 -4.18 0.24 14.43
CA PRO A 362 -4.46 -0.27 15.77
C PRO A 362 -3.40 -1.29 16.20
N LYS A 363 -2.91 -1.15 17.43
CA LYS A 363 -1.80 -1.94 17.94
C LYS A 363 -2.03 -2.39 19.36
N ARG A 364 -1.56 -3.59 19.67
CA ARG A 364 -1.60 -4.19 21.02
C ARG A 364 -0.19 -4.27 21.56
N LYS A 365 0.06 -3.68 22.74
CA LYS A 365 1.35 -3.80 23.42
C LYS A 365 1.55 -5.26 23.85
N LEU A 366 2.69 -5.85 23.52
CA LEU A 366 3.03 -7.24 23.85
C LEU A 366 3.94 -7.36 25.07
N SER A 367 4.65 -6.29 25.43
CA SER A 367 5.54 -6.25 26.58
C SER A 367 5.08 -5.20 27.59
N SER A 368 5.05 -5.55 28.87
CA SER A 368 4.76 -4.57 29.94
C SER A 368 5.86 -3.52 30.03
N ARG A 369 7.13 -3.93 29.85
CA ARG A 369 8.33 -3.09 30.04
C ARG A 369 8.87 -2.48 28.75
N ASN A 370 8.92 -3.25 27.66
CA ASN A 370 9.52 -2.81 26.40
C ASN A 370 8.47 -2.23 25.46
N GLN A 371 8.90 -1.37 24.54
CA GLN A 371 8.06 -0.83 23.46
C GLN A 371 7.95 -1.84 22.32
N VAL A 372 7.23 -2.94 22.56
CA VAL A 372 6.97 -4.01 21.60
C VAL A 372 5.47 -4.09 21.33
N PHE A 373 5.10 -4.05 20.05
CA PHE A 373 3.71 -3.96 19.63
C PHE A 373 3.39 -4.97 18.53
N TYR A 374 2.26 -5.65 18.69
CA TYR A 374 1.58 -6.34 17.61
C TYR A 374 0.72 -5.34 16.83
N THR A 375 0.72 -5.45 15.51
CA THR A 375 -0.25 -4.74 14.67
C THR A 375 -0.61 -5.56 13.43
N ARG A 376 -1.76 -5.25 12.86
CA ARG A 376 -2.17 -5.71 11.54
C ARG A 376 -2.06 -4.52 10.58
N THR A 377 -1.24 -4.66 9.53
CA THR A 377 -1.00 -3.58 8.56
C THR A 377 -2.24 -3.32 7.70
N LYS A 378 -2.18 -2.24 6.91
CA LYS A 378 -3.21 -1.94 5.90
C LYS A 378 -3.38 -3.04 4.85
N ASP A 379 -2.32 -3.78 4.55
CA ASP A 379 -2.35 -4.95 3.65
C ASP A 379 -2.69 -6.25 4.38
N ASN A 380 -3.27 -6.16 5.58
CA ASN A 380 -3.74 -7.30 6.34
C ASN A 380 -2.62 -8.22 6.87
N ILE A 381 -1.37 -7.72 6.94
CA ILE A 381 -0.19 -8.47 7.37
C ILE A 381 -0.03 -8.37 8.89
N ASN A 382 0.23 -9.49 9.55
CA ASN A 382 0.52 -9.52 10.99
C ASN A 382 2.00 -9.26 11.24
N LEU A 383 2.32 -8.17 11.94
CA LEU A 383 3.69 -7.79 12.27
C LEU A 383 3.86 -7.55 13.77
N VAL A 384 5.09 -7.75 14.24
CA VAL A 384 5.54 -7.28 15.55
C VAL A 384 6.62 -6.23 15.30
N TRP A 385 6.42 -5.02 15.79
CA TRP A 385 7.45 -3.99 15.73
C TRP A 385 7.89 -3.57 17.12
N LYS A 386 9.17 -3.22 17.24
CA LYS A 386 9.84 -2.93 18.49
C LYS A 386 10.77 -1.73 18.34
N VAL A 387 10.67 -0.76 19.24
CA VAL A 387 11.64 0.34 19.32
C VAL A 387 12.94 -0.19 19.91
N SER A 388 14.04 0.02 19.20
CA SER A 388 15.37 -0.39 19.64
C SER A 388 15.80 0.41 20.86
N ARG A 389 16.55 -0.24 21.74
CA ARG A 389 17.15 0.38 22.93
C ARG A 389 18.62 0.75 22.72
N LEU A 390 19.09 0.73 21.46
CA LEU A 390 20.40 1.22 21.09
C LEU A 390 20.61 2.63 21.66
N GLY A 391 21.72 2.85 22.37
CA GLY A 391 22.02 4.13 23.01
C GLY A 391 21.39 4.33 24.39
N ASP A 392 20.49 3.46 24.85
CA ASP A 392 19.99 3.52 26.22
C ASP A 392 20.96 2.84 27.21
N PRO A 393 21.09 3.34 28.45
CA PRO A 393 21.86 2.64 29.47
C PRO A 393 21.18 1.31 29.87
N PRO A 394 21.91 0.18 29.85
CA PRO A 394 21.32 -1.11 30.16
C PRO A 394 21.25 -1.34 31.68
N TRP A 395 20.05 -1.19 32.25
CA TRP A 395 19.76 -1.57 33.64
C TRP A 395 18.87 -2.81 33.74
N PRO A 396 19.43 -4.03 33.76
CA PRO A 396 18.64 -5.22 33.93
C PRO A 396 18.15 -5.34 35.38
N THR A 397 16.86 -5.58 35.57
CA THR A 397 16.25 -5.85 36.89
C THR A 397 16.12 -7.35 37.18
N ASN A 398 16.74 -8.18 36.37
CA ASN A 398 16.69 -9.63 36.48
C ASN A 398 17.82 -10.12 37.40
N PRO A 399 17.54 -10.89 38.47
CA PRO A 399 18.58 -11.41 39.35
C PRO A 399 19.59 -12.32 38.65
N GLU A 400 19.18 -13.05 37.60
CA GLU A 400 20.04 -13.95 36.83
C GLU A 400 20.90 -13.23 35.77
N ALA A 401 20.75 -11.91 35.63
CA ALA A 401 21.56 -11.15 34.67
C ALA A 401 22.97 -10.90 35.20
N ASP A 402 23.97 -11.09 34.34
CA ASP A 402 25.33 -10.64 34.62
C ASP A 402 25.39 -9.11 34.47
N GLN A 403 25.13 -8.40 35.57
CA GLN A 403 25.06 -6.94 35.62
C GLN A 403 26.31 -6.27 35.04
N ALA A 404 27.49 -6.81 35.36
CA ALA A 404 28.76 -6.26 34.90
C ALA A 404 28.94 -6.49 33.39
N ALA A 405 28.67 -7.70 32.89
CA ALA A 405 28.75 -7.98 31.46
C ALA A 405 27.70 -7.22 30.65
N VAL A 406 26.47 -7.06 31.16
CA VAL A 406 25.42 -6.27 30.50
C VAL A 406 25.83 -4.80 30.40
N GLN A 407 26.34 -4.21 31.49
CA GLN A 407 26.86 -2.85 31.49
C GLN A 407 28.04 -2.70 30.54
N ALA A 408 28.96 -3.66 30.49
CA ALA A 408 30.11 -3.62 29.59
C ALA A 408 29.72 -3.80 28.11
N HIS A 409 28.65 -4.56 27.82
CA HIS A 409 28.23 -4.91 26.47
C HIS A 409 27.30 -3.87 25.82
N GLY A 410 26.37 -3.28 26.56
CA GLY A 410 25.35 -2.39 25.99
C GLY A 410 24.23 -3.13 25.23
N PHE A 411 23.19 -2.41 24.80
CA PHE A 411 22.18 -2.99 23.91
C PHE A 411 22.71 -3.17 22.50
N ASN A 412 22.38 -4.30 21.85
CA ASN A 412 22.70 -4.52 20.45
C ASN A 412 21.99 -3.51 19.53
N SER A 413 22.65 -3.17 18.42
CA SER A 413 22.00 -2.42 17.34
C SER A 413 20.92 -3.26 16.64
N PRO A 414 19.94 -2.63 15.99
CA PRO A 414 18.94 -3.33 15.16
C PRO A 414 19.56 -4.30 14.13
N PHE A 415 20.70 -3.92 13.56
CA PHE A 415 21.40 -4.72 12.55
C PHE A 415 22.10 -5.93 13.17
N GLU A 416 22.71 -5.79 14.36
CA GLU A 416 23.22 -6.93 15.13
C GLU A 416 22.10 -7.88 15.54
N GLU A 417 20.95 -7.37 16.03
CA GLU A 417 19.80 -8.21 16.39
C GLU A 417 19.35 -9.09 15.21
N PHE A 418 19.28 -8.52 14.01
CA PHE A 418 18.88 -9.23 12.79
C PHE A 418 19.95 -10.23 12.33
N ALA A 419 21.23 -9.83 12.35
CA ALA A 419 22.35 -10.70 12.01
C ALA A 419 22.39 -11.93 12.93
N PHE A 420 22.28 -11.73 14.24
CA PHE A 420 22.26 -12.83 15.22
C PHE A 420 21.03 -13.71 15.04
N ALA A 421 19.85 -13.14 14.79
CA ALA A 421 18.64 -13.92 14.58
C ALA A 421 18.74 -14.85 13.36
N LEU A 422 19.32 -14.37 12.25
CA LEU A 422 19.50 -15.16 11.04
C LEU A 422 20.62 -16.19 11.17
N GLU A 423 21.74 -15.83 11.80
CA GLU A 423 22.85 -16.75 12.08
C GLU A 423 22.40 -17.91 12.98
N LEU A 424 21.77 -17.59 14.11
CA LEU A 424 21.23 -18.59 15.03
C LEU A 424 20.23 -19.53 14.34
N SER A 425 19.40 -18.99 13.43
CA SER A 425 18.46 -19.78 12.64
C SER A 425 19.17 -20.79 11.73
N ARG A 426 20.23 -20.34 11.03
CA ARG A 426 21.05 -21.19 10.16
C ARG A 426 21.80 -22.28 10.93
N THR A 427 22.18 -22.02 12.18
CA THR A 427 22.89 -22.99 13.04
C THR A 427 21.95 -23.86 13.90
N GLY A 428 20.64 -23.83 13.63
CA GLY A 428 19.65 -24.74 14.23
C GLY A 428 18.92 -24.24 15.47
N VAL A 429 19.11 -22.98 15.87
CA VAL A 429 18.33 -22.32 16.93
C VAL A 429 17.14 -21.62 16.30
N ARG A 430 15.92 -22.10 16.58
CA ARG A 430 14.71 -21.48 16.03
C ARG A 430 14.53 -20.05 16.56
N THR A 431 14.44 -19.09 15.66
CA THR A 431 14.22 -17.66 15.95
C THR A 431 12.91 -17.17 15.34
N VAL A 432 12.43 -16.01 15.79
CA VAL A 432 11.43 -15.22 15.06
C VAL A 432 12.06 -14.54 13.84
N TYR A 433 11.25 -14.19 12.85
CA TYR A 433 11.72 -13.79 11.53
C TYR A 433 11.95 -12.29 11.41
N PRO A 434 13.19 -11.83 11.12
CA PRO A 434 13.44 -10.45 10.76
C PRO A 434 12.75 -10.06 9.45
N ARG A 435 12.17 -8.87 9.38
CA ARG A 435 11.50 -8.35 8.18
C ARG A 435 12.13 -7.07 7.67
N ALA A 436 12.22 -6.06 8.53
CA ALA A 436 12.76 -4.76 8.14
C ALA A 436 13.23 -3.95 9.35
N ILE A 437 14.12 -2.99 9.10
CA ILE A 437 14.57 -1.99 10.07
C ILE A 437 14.16 -0.63 9.51
N TYR A 438 13.55 0.20 10.35
CA TYR A 438 13.15 1.55 10.00
C TYR A 438 13.81 2.55 10.95
N MET A 439 14.57 3.50 10.39
CA MET A 439 15.10 4.66 11.11
C MET A 439 14.11 5.82 10.93
N THR A 440 13.73 6.48 12.03
CA THR A 440 12.81 7.62 11.96
C THR A 440 13.41 8.80 11.20
N GLY A 441 12.61 9.57 10.47
CA GLY A 441 13.10 10.81 9.83
C GLY A 441 13.08 12.04 10.74
N ARG A 442 12.42 11.96 11.90
CA ARG A 442 12.50 12.99 12.94
C ARG A 442 13.54 12.60 13.97
N GLN A 443 14.30 13.60 14.43
CA GLN A 443 15.25 13.41 15.50
C GLN A 443 14.54 13.04 16.81
N ARG A 444 15.18 12.16 17.57
CA ARG A 444 14.81 11.77 18.93
C ARG A 444 14.83 13.01 19.81
N GLN A 445 13.85 13.14 20.70
CA GLN A 445 13.92 14.18 21.72
C GLN A 445 15.11 13.89 22.65
N PRO A 446 15.96 14.88 22.96
CA PRO A 446 17.12 14.66 23.80
C PRO A 446 16.68 14.10 25.16
N SER A 447 17.21 12.93 25.51
CA SER A 447 16.89 12.29 26.78
C SER A 447 17.79 12.86 27.88
N VAL A 448 17.26 13.06 29.08
CA VAL A 448 18.01 13.58 30.25
C VAL A 448 19.06 12.57 30.78
N LYS A 449 19.10 11.34 30.25
CA LYS A 449 20.03 10.29 30.67
C LYS A 449 21.28 10.28 29.79
N ALA A 450 22.43 9.94 30.40
CA ALA A 450 23.67 9.68 29.68
C ALA A 450 23.44 8.56 28.64
N ALA A 451 23.71 8.87 27.37
CA ALA A 451 23.59 7.94 26.26
C ALA A 451 24.76 6.96 26.23
N ASP A 452 24.50 5.72 25.80
CA ASP A 452 25.53 4.70 25.59
C ASP A 452 26.03 4.74 24.14
N ASP A 453 27.13 5.46 23.92
CA ASP A 453 27.65 5.72 22.57
C ASP A 453 28.52 4.60 21.98
N ARG A 454 28.85 3.58 22.78
CA ARG A 454 29.85 2.56 22.41
C ARG A 454 29.49 1.81 21.13
N ARG A 455 28.20 1.49 20.95
CA ARG A 455 27.75 0.77 19.75
C ARG A 455 27.80 1.64 18.49
N PHE A 456 27.45 2.91 18.61
CA PHE A 456 27.62 3.89 17.53
C PHE A 456 29.09 3.97 17.11
N ALA A 457 30.02 4.04 18.08
CA ALA A 457 31.45 4.04 17.80
C ALA A 457 31.94 2.72 17.17
N SER A 458 31.58 1.55 17.73
CA SER A 458 32.05 0.25 17.21
C SER A 458 31.54 -0.07 15.80
N LEU A 459 30.36 0.45 15.45
CA LEU A 459 29.71 0.24 14.16
C LEU A 459 29.81 1.46 13.25
N ALA A 460 30.66 2.44 13.61
CA ALA A 460 30.88 3.66 12.83
C ALA A 460 31.51 3.40 11.46
N HIS A 461 31.87 2.17 11.12
CA HIS A 461 32.34 1.77 9.78
C HIS A 461 31.18 1.41 8.83
N LEU A 462 29.99 1.11 9.35
CA LEU A 462 28.82 0.77 8.52
C LEU A 462 28.30 2.01 7.79
N ARG A 463 28.09 1.89 6.48
CA ARG A 463 27.62 2.97 5.60
C ARG A 463 26.37 2.55 4.84
N THR A 464 25.47 3.51 4.62
CA THR A 464 24.37 3.34 3.66
C THR A 464 24.95 3.31 2.24
N PRO A 465 24.18 2.83 1.24
CA PRO A 465 24.54 2.95 -0.17
C PRO A 465 24.80 4.38 -0.65
N GLU A 466 24.35 5.37 0.12
CA GLU A 466 24.52 6.81 -0.14
C GLU A 466 25.75 7.39 0.60
N GLY A 467 26.49 6.58 1.36
CA GLY A 467 27.70 6.98 2.06
C GLY A 467 27.47 7.58 3.46
N GLU A 468 26.23 7.60 3.96
CA GLU A 468 25.90 8.09 5.31
C GLU A 468 26.16 7.00 6.37
N PRO A 469 26.43 7.36 7.64
CA PRO A 469 26.46 6.39 8.73
C PRO A 469 25.11 5.66 8.88
N VAL A 470 25.16 4.33 9.00
CA VAL A 470 23.94 3.50 9.20
C VAL A 470 23.31 3.79 10.57
N LEU A 471 24.14 3.98 11.60
CA LEU A 471 23.73 4.28 12.96
C LEU A 471 23.99 5.76 13.28
N GLN A 472 22.94 6.49 13.65
CA GLN A 472 22.98 7.91 13.99
C GLN A 472 22.32 8.11 15.35
N GLN A 473 23.01 8.82 16.26
CA GLN A 473 22.59 8.99 17.66
C GLN A 473 21.28 9.76 17.79
N ASP A 474 21.02 10.68 16.86
CA ASP A 474 19.88 11.57 16.90
C ASP A 474 18.58 10.89 16.44
N TYR A 475 18.57 9.61 16.05
CA TYR A 475 17.40 8.96 15.47
C TYR A 475 17.01 7.67 16.18
N ASP A 476 15.69 7.43 16.27
CA ASP A 476 15.16 6.18 16.79
C ASP A 476 15.13 5.12 15.70
N TYR A 477 15.42 3.88 16.09
CA TYR A 477 15.32 2.72 15.22
C TYR A 477 14.19 1.80 15.65
N ILE A 478 13.44 1.32 14.68
CA ILE A 478 12.34 0.36 14.88
C ILE A 478 12.67 -0.91 14.11
N THR A 479 12.70 -2.03 14.81
CA THR A 479 12.80 -3.37 14.20
C THR A 479 11.41 -3.92 13.92
N ILE A 480 11.23 -4.49 12.74
CA ILE A 480 9.98 -5.11 12.29
C ILE A 480 10.25 -6.61 12.12
N TRP A 481 9.45 -7.40 12.81
CA TRP A 481 9.51 -8.86 12.87
C TRP A 481 8.20 -9.45 12.36
N GLY A 482 8.28 -10.65 11.78
CA GLY A 482 7.09 -11.43 11.44
C GLY A 482 6.35 -11.83 12.72
N PHE A 483 5.03 -11.68 12.73
CA PHE A 483 4.23 -12.28 13.79
C PHE A 483 4.30 -13.80 13.65
N TRP A 484 4.67 -14.49 14.74
CA TRP A 484 4.77 -15.95 14.70
C TRP A 484 3.39 -16.59 14.81
N ASN A 485 2.88 -17.07 13.68
CA ASN A 485 1.69 -17.91 13.55
C ASN A 485 1.92 -19.13 12.63
N GLY A 486 3.20 -19.42 12.35
CA GLY A 486 3.65 -20.43 11.39
C GLY A 486 4.82 -19.93 10.54
N PRO A 487 5.55 -20.82 9.85
CA PRO A 487 6.53 -20.43 8.85
C PRO A 487 5.82 -19.83 7.63
N ASP A 488 6.48 -18.89 6.93
CA ASP A 488 5.87 -18.15 5.82
C ASP A 488 5.45 -19.07 4.68
N GLU A 489 6.25 -20.11 4.42
CA GLU A 489 6.02 -21.10 3.36
C GLU A 489 4.69 -21.82 3.59
N LEU A 490 4.43 -22.25 4.83
CA LEU A 490 3.20 -22.93 5.20
C LEU A 490 1.99 -21.99 5.17
N LEU A 491 2.18 -20.74 5.60
CA LEU A 491 1.13 -19.72 5.53
C LEU A 491 0.82 -19.31 4.08
N ALA A 492 1.78 -19.40 3.17
CA ALA A 492 1.58 -19.14 1.75
C ALA A 492 0.76 -20.25 1.06
N GLU A 493 0.88 -21.50 1.53
CA GLU A 493 0.17 -22.68 1.00
C GLU A 493 -1.23 -22.87 1.59
N ASP A 494 -1.37 -22.80 2.92
CA ASP A 494 -2.65 -23.02 3.62
C ASP A 494 -2.78 -22.10 4.85
N GLU A 495 -3.54 -21.01 4.67
CA GLU A 495 -3.76 -20.01 5.72
C GLU A 495 -4.56 -20.52 6.93
N ARG A 496 -5.22 -21.70 6.85
CA ARG A 496 -6.05 -22.24 7.95
C ARG A 496 -5.20 -22.91 9.03
N ARG A 497 -3.97 -23.29 8.73
CA ARG A 497 -3.03 -23.89 9.68
C ARG A 497 -2.31 -22.82 10.48
N SER A 498 -3.05 -22.13 11.35
CA SER A 498 -2.47 -21.09 12.21
C SER A 498 -2.05 -21.67 13.55
N TYR A 499 -0.77 -21.53 13.89
CA TYR A 499 -0.33 -21.67 15.27
C TYR A 499 -0.62 -20.39 16.04
N HIS A 500 -0.83 -20.51 17.34
CA HIS A 500 -0.75 -19.37 18.23
C HIS A 500 0.49 -19.51 19.13
N ALA A 501 1.12 -18.39 19.46
CA ALA A 501 2.25 -18.38 20.38
C ALA A 501 2.05 -17.47 21.57
N VAL A 502 2.57 -17.96 22.69
CA VAL A 502 2.58 -17.28 23.97
C VAL A 502 4.02 -17.27 24.47
N ASN A 503 4.46 -16.16 25.07
CA ASN A 503 5.80 -16.13 25.67
C ASN A 503 5.85 -17.07 26.88
N ALA A 504 7.00 -17.69 27.17
CA ALA A 504 7.08 -18.75 28.19
C ALA A 504 6.71 -18.27 29.60
N ARG A 505 6.99 -16.99 29.93
CA ARG A 505 6.54 -16.38 31.21
C ARG A 505 5.01 -16.42 31.32
N GLN A 506 4.32 -15.99 30.29
CA GLN A 506 2.86 -15.93 30.25
C GLN A 506 2.25 -17.33 30.14
N ALA A 507 2.87 -18.25 29.39
CA ALA A 507 2.44 -19.64 29.34
C ALA A 507 2.48 -20.28 30.74
N PHE A 508 3.55 -20.02 31.51
CA PHE A 508 3.65 -20.48 32.90
C PHE A 508 2.62 -19.80 33.81
N ALA A 509 2.50 -18.47 33.74
CA ALA A 509 1.54 -17.70 34.54
C ALA A 509 0.08 -18.12 34.27
N ASN A 510 -0.22 -18.59 33.07
CA ASN A 510 -1.53 -19.10 32.67
C ASN A 510 -1.68 -20.61 32.87
N HIS A 511 -0.76 -21.26 33.59
CA HIS A 511 -0.75 -22.71 33.85
C HIS A 511 -0.74 -23.60 32.61
N LYS A 512 -0.30 -23.08 31.45
CA LYS A 512 -0.15 -23.86 30.21
C LYS A 512 1.12 -24.72 30.19
N ILE A 513 2.10 -24.39 31.03
CA ILE A 513 3.33 -25.19 31.24
C ILE A 513 3.66 -25.25 32.74
N SER A 514 4.37 -26.29 33.17
CA SER A 514 4.84 -26.44 34.54
C SER A 514 6.16 -25.67 34.79
N GLN A 515 6.52 -25.47 36.06
CA GLN A 515 7.80 -24.88 36.45
C GLN A 515 8.98 -25.70 35.92
N ASN A 516 8.93 -27.04 36.10
CA ASN A 516 9.98 -27.94 35.61
C ASN A 516 10.20 -27.77 34.09
N LEU A 517 9.11 -27.69 33.31
CA LEU A 517 9.21 -27.49 31.87
C LEU A 517 9.79 -26.11 31.52
N LEU A 518 9.43 -25.07 32.26
CA LEU A 518 10.01 -23.74 32.07
C LEU A 518 11.52 -23.74 32.33
N ASP A 519 11.96 -24.36 33.42
CA ASP A 519 13.39 -24.45 33.77
C ASP A 519 14.17 -25.24 32.71
N ASP A 520 13.60 -26.33 32.21
CA ASP A 520 14.20 -27.12 31.13
C ASP A 520 14.30 -26.33 29.81
N LEU A 521 13.29 -25.53 29.47
CA LEU A 521 13.34 -24.63 28.31
C LEU A 521 14.43 -23.57 28.45
N MET A 522 14.59 -23.00 29.64
CA MET A 522 15.64 -22.00 29.91
C MET A 522 17.04 -22.63 29.82
N LYS A 523 17.25 -23.81 30.39
CA LYS A 523 18.50 -24.57 30.26
C LYS A 523 18.80 -24.92 28.80
N LEU A 524 17.80 -25.40 28.06
CA LEU A 524 17.95 -25.77 26.65
C LEU A 524 18.30 -24.56 25.78
N LYS A 525 17.68 -23.40 26.04
CA LYS A 525 18.03 -22.14 25.38
C LYS A 525 19.50 -21.79 25.62
N ALA A 526 19.96 -21.79 26.86
CA ALA A 526 21.36 -21.46 27.19
C ALA A 526 22.35 -22.41 26.50
N GLN A 527 22.09 -23.73 26.55
CA GLN A 527 22.92 -24.73 25.90
C GLN A 527 22.94 -24.61 24.37
N ARG A 528 21.80 -24.25 23.74
CA ARG A 528 21.71 -24.06 22.29
C ARG A 528 22.46 -22.80 21.84
N LEU A 529 22.31 -21.70 22.58
CA LEU A 529 23.07 -20.47 22.33
C LEU A 529 24.58 -20.71 22.47
N ALA A 530 25.02 -21.33 23.56
CA ALA A 530 26.45 -21.59 23.80
C ALA A 530 27.06 -22.47 22.70
N ARG A 531 26.35 -23.52 22.25
CA ARG A 531 26.78 -24.37 21.12
C ARG A 531 26.92 -23.60 19.81
N CYS A 532 26.16 -22.53 19.63
CA CYS A 532 26.26 -21.66 18.46
C CYS A 532 27.24 -20.50 18.66
N GLY A 533 27.99 -20.46 19.76
CA GLY A 533 28.93 -19.38 20.06
C GLY A 533 28.26 -18.11 20.57
N PHE A 534 27.10 -18.20 21.23
CA PHE A 534 26.36 -17.06 21.78
C PHE A 534 26.02 -17.23 23.25
N VAL A 535 25.79 -16.11 23.95
CA VAL A 535 25.27 -16.07 25.31
C VAL A 535 24.19 -14.99 25.44
N ASP A 536 23.14 -15.29 26.22
CA ASP A 536 22.16 -14.27 26.65
C ASP A 536 22.62 -13.69 27.99
N LEU A 537 23.01 -12.42 27.99
CA LEU A 537 23.50 -11.74 29.19
C LEU A 537 22.38 -11.41 30.19
N ASN A 538 21.12 -11.53 29.78
CA ASN A 538 19.95 -11.23 30.59
C ASN A 538 18.84 -12.29 30.37
N PRO A 539 19.07 -13.53 30.79
CA PRO A 539 18.19 -14.65 30.48
C PRO A 539 16.82 -14.46 31.11
N LYS A 540 15.75 -14.38 30.29
CA LYS A 540 14.37 -14.31 30.77
C LYS A 540 13.44 -15.28 30.05
N PRO A 541 12.41 -15.81 30.74
CA PRO A 541 11.36 -16.62 30.12
C PRO A 541 10.59 -15.93 28.98
N ASP A 542 10.38 -14.62 29.05
CA ASP A 542 9.65 -13.86 28.02
C ASP A 542 10.46 -13.67 26.73
N HIS A 543 11.73 -14.11 26.69
CA HIS A 543 12.55 -14.18 25.48
C HIS A 543 12.25 -15.43 24.63
N LEU A 544 11.41 -16.35 25.10
CA LEU A 544 11.01 -17.55 24.37
C LEU A 544 9.52 -17.50 24.03
N LEU A 545 9.17 -17.82 22.79
CA LEU A 545 7.80 -18.08 22.34
C LEU A 545 7.55 -19.59 22.25
N ILE A 546 6.49 -20.05 22.90
CA ILE A 546 6.02 -21.45 22.84
C ILE A 546 4.84 -21.50 21.87
N SER A 547 4.87 -22.47 20.97
CA SER A 547 3.83 -22.67 19.95
C SER A 547 2.76 -23.63 20.45
N PHE A 548 1.51 -23.32 20.13
CA PHE A 548 0.34 -24.13 20.43
C PHE A 548 -0.50 -24.31 19.15
N ASP A 549 -1.14 -25.47 19.02
CA ASP A 549 -2.04 -25.79 17.91
C ASP A 549 -3.46 -25.23 18.11
N ALA A 550 -4.40 -25.64 17.24
CA ALA A 550 -5.79 -25.19 17.27
C ALA A 550 -6.54 -25.72 18.49
N GLU A 551 -6.11 -26.87 19.02
CA GLU A 551 -6.64 -27.55 20.20
C GLU A 551 -5.99 -27.06 21.50
N GLU A 552 -5.23 -25.96 21.46
CA GLU A 552 -4.53 -25.37 22.61
C GLU A 552 -3.45 -26.28 23.23
N SER A 553 -3.00 -27.30 22.48
CA SER A 553 -1.95 -28.22 22.91
C SER A 553 -0.57 -27.69 22.50
N VAL A 554 0.44 -27.98 23.33
CA VAL A 554 1.82 -27.55 23.06
C VAL A 554 2.36 -28.30 21.84
N VAL A 555 2.82 -27.55 20.84
CA VAL A 555 3.45 -28.14 19.66
C VAL A 555 4.84 -28.66 20.05
N LEU A 556 5.08 -29.95 19.83
CA LEU A 556 6.36 -30.60 20.11
C LEU A 556 7.25 -30.58 18.86
N ALA A 557 8.55 -30.47 19.08
CA ALA A 557 9.58 -30.70 18.08
C ALA A 557 9.86 -32.20 17.92
N THR A 558 10.67 -32.55 16.92
CA THR A 558 11.03 -33.95 16.60
C THR A 558 11.78 -34.65 17.73
N ASP A 559 12.38 -33.90 18.67
CA ASP A 559 13.03 -34.41 19.88
C ASP A 559 12.06 -34.59 21.06
N GLY A 560 10.74 -34.47 20.82
CA GLY A 560 9.69 -34.58 21.84
C GLY A 560 9.61 -33.37 22.78
N LYS A 561 10.44 -32.34 22.61
CA LYS A 561 10.43 -31.14 23.46
C LYS A 561 9.53 -30.05 22.88
N PRO A 562 8.99 -29.11 23.68
CA PRO A 562 8.21 -28.00 23.14
C PRO A 562 8.96 -27.21 22.07
N GLN A 563 8.25 -26.87 21.00
CA GLN A 563 8.74 -25.97 19.96
C GLN A 563 8.80 -24.54 20.52
N ALA A 564 9.97 -24.19 21.07
CA ALA A 564 10.29 -22.85 21.52
C ALA A 564 11.12 -22.07 20.48
N ARG A 565 10.88 -20.76 20.38
CA ARG A 565 11.62 -19.84 19.51
C ARG A 565 12.17 -18.66 20.29
N LEU A 566 13.40 -18.28 20.01
CA LEU A 566 14.00 -17.07 20.57
C LEU A 566 13.39 -15.83 19.89
N CYS A 567 12.90 -14.88 20.69
CA CYS A 567 12.24 -13.67 20.22
C CYS A 567 12.84 -12.35 20.71
N ASN A 568 13.90 -12.42 21.54
CA ASN A 568 14.62 -11.23 22.00
C ASN A 568 16.13 -11.41 21.78
N PHE A 569 16.74 -10.41 21.15
CA PHE A 569 18.16 -10.38 20.78
C PHE A 569 18.91 -9.17 21.38
N GLU A 570 18.27 -8.36 22.22
CA GLU A 570 18.80 -7.08 22.75
C GLU A 570 20.15 -7.20 23.46
N LEU A 571 20.38 -8.30 24.17
CA LEU A 571 21.55 -8.55 25.02
C LEU A 571 22.18 -9.92 24.72
N ILE A 572 22.02 -10.39 23.49
CA ILE A 572 22.73 -11.57 22.98
C ILE A 572 24.14 -11.14 22.59
N ARG A 573 25.16 -11.86 23.07
CA ARG A 573 26.56 -11.57 22.77
C ARG A 573 27.20 -12.78 22.11
N ARG A 574 27.98 -12.57 21.06
CA ARG A 574 28.84 -13.61 20.48
C ARG A 574 30.02 -13.88 21.43
N LEU A 575 30.29 -15.15 21.71
CA LEU A 575 31.43 -15.59 22.49
C LEU A 575 32.72 -15.44 21.65
N PRO A 576 33.88 -15.17 22.27
CA PRO A 576 35.16 -15.21 21.58
C PRO A 576 35.35 -16.57 20.91
N ALA A 577 35.92 -16.59 19.69
CA ALA A 577 36.32 -17.85 19.07
C ALA A 577 37.32 -18.55 20.01
N PRO A 578 37.23 -19.88 20.19
CA PRO A 578 38.25 -20.60 20.96
C PRO A 578 39.61 -20.35 20.30
N ASN A 579 40.61 -19.93 21.08
CA ASN A 579 41.97 -19.74 20.59
C ASN A 579 42.41 -21.03 19.87
N PRO A 580 43.01 -20.95 18.67
CA PRO A 580 43.60 -22.12 18.04
C PRO A 580 44.63 -22.69 19.01
N VAL A 581 44.41 -23.93 19.44
CA VAL A 581 45.35 -24.65 20.29
C VAL A 581 46.68 -24.66 19.54
N SER A 582 47.67 -23.96 20.09
CA SER A 582 49.05 -24.04 19.62
C SER A 582 49.47 -25.50 19.70
N THR A 583 49.53 -26.18 18.57
CA THR A 583 50.23 -27.45 18.46
C THR A 583 51.70 -27.16 18.69
N ALA A 584 52.12 -27.27 19.96
CA ALA A 584 53.52 -27.30 20.32
C ALA A 584 54.15 -28.57 19.75
N SER A 585 55.33 -28.35 19.17
CA SER A 585 56.24 -29.23 18.43
C SER A 585 56.45 -30.63 18.99
#